data_AF-A0A0K2UHE0-F1
#
_entry.id   AF-A0A0K2UHE0-F1
#
_cell.length_a   1.000
_cell.length_b   1.000
_cell.length_c   1.000
_cell.angle_alpha   90.00
_cell.angle_beta   90.00
_cell.angle_gamma   90.00
#
_symmetry.space_group_name_H-M   'P 1'
#
loop_
_entity.id
_entity.type
_entity.pdbx_description
1 polymer ?
#
loop_
_entity_poly.entity_id
_entity_poly.type
_entity_poly.pdbx_seq_one_letter_code
_entity_poly.pdbx_strand_id
1 'polypeptide(L)'
;MPMSLRLLFPHEENSQNVANCVDLINSWFDVMNSRGPYDSKNGVGSGFGKYLEKQKKFLVDTIKIISFMRQLRVTSNKKTKLKPYQKGIIISSKYLMNLHGDLTSQN
;
A
#
# COMPACT_ATOMS: atom_id res chain seq x y z
N MET A 1 23.31 27.40 -1.98
CA MET A 1 22.00 27.76 -2.56
C MET A 1 20.96 26.79 -1.99
N PRO A 2 19.89 27.27 -1.32
CA PRO A 2 18.84 26.38 -0.85
C PRO A 2 18.05 25.86 -2.06
N MET A 3 17.99 24.54 -2.20
CA MET A 3 17.26 23.86 -3.26
C MET A 3 15.76 24.13 -3.06
N SER A 4 15.15 24.85 -4.01
CA SER A 4 13.72 25.17 -3.96
C SER A 4 12.89 23.90 -4.12
N LEU A 5 12.01 23.64 -3.14
CA LEU A 5 11.01 22.55 -3.18
C LEU A 5 10.13 22.59 -4.45
N ARG A 6 10.10 23.71 -5.17
CA ARG A 6 9.39 23.85 -6.45
C ARG A 6 9.95 22.96 -7.57
N LEU A 7 11.17 22.46 -7.46
CA LEU A 7 11.77 21.56 -8.48
C LEU A 7 11.44 20.08 -8.28
N LEU A 8 10.84 19.69 -7.15
CA LEU A 8 10.53 18.28 -6.86
C LEU A 8 9.15 17.84 -7.36
N PHE A 9 8.25 18.76 -7.71
CA PHE A 9 6.89 18.43 -8.13
C PHE A 9 6.41 19.36 -9.26
N PRO A 10 6.71 19.03 -10.53
CA PRO A 10 6.14 19.77 -11.65
C PRO A 10 4.65 19.38 -11.78
N HIS A 11 3.76 20.37 -11.91
CA HIS A 11 2.30 20.29 -12.12
C HIS A 11 1.43 19.80 -10.94
N GLU A 12 0.42 20.59 -10.57
CA GLU A 12 -0.55 20.31 -9.49
C GLU A 12 -1.22 18.93 -9.60
N GLU A 13 -1.46 18.43 -10.82
CA GLU A 13 -1.98 17.09 -11.09
C GLU A 13 -1.07 15.97 -10.55
N ASN A 14 0.26 16.17 -10.60
CA ASN A 14 1.22 15.24 -10.01
C ASN A 14 1.22 15.32 -8.49
N SER A 15 0.94 16.47 -7.89
CA SER A 15 0.91 16.63 -6.44
C SER A 15 -0.24 15.87 -5.79
N GLN A 16 -1.43 15.90 -6.40
CA GLN A 16 -2.59 15.14 -5.92
C GLN A 16 -2.37 13.64 -6.07
N ASN A 17 -1.80 13.20 -7.20
CA ASN A 17 -1.47 11.79 -7.42
C ASN A 17 -0.44 11.26 -6.42
N VAL A 18 0.57 12.08 -6.08
CA VAL A 18 1.54 11.75 -5.03
C VAL A 18 0.87 11.70 -3.67
N ALA A 19 0.04 12.69 -3.31
CA ALA A 19 -0.69 12.70 -2.04
C ALA A 19 -1.56 11.45 -1.89
N ASN A 20 -2.34 11.11 -2.92
CA ASN A 20 -3.16 9.89 -2.95
C ASN A 20 -2.32 8.62 -2.77
N CYS A 21 -1.14 8.55 -3.39
CA CYS A 21 -0.23 7.42 -3.23
C CYS A 21 0.32 7.34 -1.80
N VAL A 22 0.69 8.48 -1.19
CA VAL A 22 1.18 8.54 0.19
C VAL A 22 0.09 8.09 1.16
N ASP A 23 -1.14 8.58 1.00
CA ASP A 23 -2.29 8.20 1.83
C ASP A 23 -2.63 6.71 1.72
N LEU A 24 -2.51 6.14 0.52
CA LEU A 24 -2.68 4.70 0.29
C LEU A 24 -1.63 3.89 1.05
N ILE A 25 -0.34 4.28 0.99
CA ILE A 25 0.74 3.58 1.69
C ILE A 25 0.63 3.74 3.20
N ASN A 26 0.24 4.93 3.69
CA ASN A 26 -0.03 5.14 5.12
C ASN A 26 -1.16 4.24 5.61
N SER A 27 -2.27 4.20 4.87
CA SER A 27 -3.40 3.33 5.19
C SER A 27 -3.02 1.85 5.17
N TRP A 28 -2.20 1.42 4.22
CA TRP A 28 -1.64 0.06 4.20
C TRP A 28 -0.77 -0.23 5.42
N PHE A 29 0.09 0.72 5.81
CA PHE A 29 0.94 0.56 6.98
C PHE A 29 0.11 0.46 8.27
N ASP A 30 -0.94 1.27 8.40
CA ASP A 30 -1.88 1.23 9.52
C ASP A 30 -2.57 -0.14 9.63
N VAL A 31 -2.96 -0.76 8.51
CA VAL A 31 -3.51 -2.12 8.51
C VAL A 31 -2.48 -3.13 9.02
N MET A 32 -1.27 -3.10 8.45
CA MET A 32 -0.20 -4.07 8.73
C MET A 32 0.38 -3.92 10.14
N ASN A 33 0.29 -2.73 10.74
CA ASN A 33 0.83 -2.39 12.04
C ASN A 33 -0.28 -2.04 13.06
N SER A 34 -1.49 -2.55 12.84
CA SER A 34 -2.60 -2.38 13.77
C SER A 34 -2.26 -2.99 15.14
N ARG A 35 -2.63 -2.30 16.21
CA ARG A 35 -2.43 -2.75 17.60
C ARG A 35 -3.78 -2.90 18.28
N GLY A 36 -4.18 -4.13 18.60
CA GLY A 36 -5.28 -4.33 19.55
C GLY A 36 -4.88 -3.80 20.94
N PRO A 37 -5.79 -3.22 21.75
CA PRO A 37 -7.25 -3.17 21.64
C PRO A 37 -7.79 -1.82 21.11
N TYR A 38 -6.94 -0.93 20.60
CA TYR A 38 -7.36 0.44 20.31
C TYR A 38 -8.06 0.54 18.96
N ASP A 39 -9.27 1.09 19.00
CA ASP A 39 -9.95 1.51 17.78
C ASP A 39 -9.24 2.73 17.21
N SER A 40 -8.77 2.60 15.97
CA SER A 40 -8.33 3.80 15.26
C SER A 40 -9.57 4.61 14.89
N LYS A 41 -9.49 5.94 15.03
CA LYS A 41 -10.58 6.86 14.64
C LYS A 41 -11.05 6.64 13.18
N ASN A 42 -10.18 6.11 12.33
CA ASN A 42 -10.42 5.91 10.91
C ASN A 42 -10.85 4.47 10.57
N GLY A 43 -10.94 3.58 11.55
CA GLY A 43 -11.24 2.16 11.43
C GLY A 43 -10.10 1.31 10.85
N VAL A 44 -9.29 1.86 9.94
CA VAL A 44 -8.23 1.14 9.20
C VAL A 44 -7.13 0.57 10.09
N GLY A 45 -6.64 1.36 11.07
CA GLY A 45 -5.58 0.95 12.00
C GLY A 45 -6.07 0.13 13.20
N SER A 46 -7.35 -0.25 13.23
CA SER A 46 -7.87 -1.19 14.22
C SER A 46 -7.45 -2.62 13.84
N GLY A 47 -7.58 -3.58 14.76
CA GLY A 47 -7.22 -4.98 14.49
C GLY A 47 -7.80 -5.50 13.17
N PHE A 48 -6.98 -6.24 12.41
CA PHE A 48 -7.38 -6.80 11.13
C PHE A 48 -8.58 -7.74 11.29
N GLY A 49 -9.64 -7.52 10.51
CA GLY A 49 -10.91 -8.26 10.61
C GLY A 49 -12.08 -7.41 11.09
N LYS A 50 -11.84 -6.38 11.92
CA LYS A 50 -12.91 -5.53 12.45
C LYS A 50 -13.60 -4.70 11.36
N TYR A 51 -12.82 -4.14 10.43
CA TYR A 51 -13.32 -3.40 9.27
C TYR A 51 -12.84 -4.07 7.98
N LEU A 52 -13.09 -5.38 7.88
CA LEU A 52 -12.45 -6.29 6.94
C LEU A 52 -12.46 -5.79 5.49
N GLU A 53 -13.60 -5.38 4.96
CA GLU A 53 -13.71 -4.95 3.56
C GLU A 53 -12.92 -3.67 3.28
N LYS A 54 -12.91 -2.73 4.22
CA LYS A 54 -12.12 -1.51 4.12
C LYS A 54 -10.63 -1.81 4.17
N GLN A 55 -10.21 -2.66 5.10
CA GLN A 55 -8.80 -3.06 5.26
C GLN A 55 -8.31 -3.86 4.05
N LYS A 56 -9.08 -4.84 3.57
CA LYS A 56 -8.80 -5.60 2.34
C LYS A 56 -8.65 -4.69 1.13
N LYS A 57 -9.52 -3.68 0.98
CA LYS A 57 -9.42 -2.72 -0.12
C LYS A 57 -8.05 -2.03 -0.14
N PHE A 58 -7.56 -1.53 0.99
CA PHE A 58 -6.23 -0.89 1.06
C PHE A 58 -5.09 -1.86 0.74
N LEU A 59 -5.17 -3.11 1.20
CA LEU A 59 -4.19 -4.15 0.83
C LEU A 59 -4.20 -4.42 -0.68
N VAL A 60 -5.38 -4.58 -1.29
CA VAL A 60 -5.53 -4.84 -2.73
C VAL A 60 -5.07 -3.67 -3.57
N ASP A 61 -5.44 -2.45 -3.21
CA ASP A 61 -5.06 -1.25 -3.97
C ASP A 61 -3.56 -0.99 -3.86
N THR A 62 -2.94 -1.29 -2.71
CA THR A 62 -1.47 -1.26 -2.55
C THR A 62 -0.78 -2.32 -3.41
N ILE A 63 -1.32 -3.54 -3.48
CA ILE A 63 -0.79 -4.59 -4.38
C ILE A 63 -0.84 -4.12 -5.84
N LYS A 64 -1.94 -3.48 -6.27
CA LYS A 64 -2.07 -2.93 -7.62
C LYS A 64 -1.00 -1.89 -7.88
N ILE A 65 -0.89 -0.85 -7.05
CA ILE A 65 0.06 0.25 -7.32
C ILE A 65 1.51 -0.23 -7.34
N ILE A 66 1.92 -1.09 -6.40
CA ILE A 66 3.26 -1.68 -6.37
C ILE A 66 3.52 -2.56 -7.60
N SER A 67 2.50 -3.25 -8.10
CA SER A 67 2.59 -4.03 -9.33
C SER A 67 2.74 -3.16 -10.59
N PHE A 68 2.18 -1.94 -10.57
CA PHE A 68 2.34 -0.94 -11.64
C PHE A 68 3.69 -0.21 -11.58
N MET A 69 4.33 -0.11 -10.41
CA MET A 69 5.67 0.49 -10.24
C MET A 69 6.82 -0.30 -10.89
N ARG A 70 6.53 -1.24 -11.81
CA ARG A 70 7.55 -1.88 -12.65
C ARG A 70 8.11 -0.81 -13.58
N GLN A 71 9.34 -0.36 -13.30
CA GLN A 71 10.02 0.62 -14.15
C GLN A 71 10.02 0.14 -15.60
N LEU A 72 9.51 0.94 -16.54
CA LEU A 72 9.88 0.74 -17.94
C LEU A 72 11.36 1.10 -18.05
N ARG A 73 12.20 0.21 -18.58
CA ARG A 73 13.54 0.64 -18.97
C ARG A 73 13.33 1.66 -20.09
N VAL A 74 13.88 2.87 -19.92
CA VAL A 74 13.84 3.96 -20.92
C VAL A 74 14.29 3.48 -22.31
N THR A 75 15.05 2.39 -22.37
CA THR A 75 15.62 1.80 -23.59
C THR A 75 15.07 0.42 -23.97
N SER A 76 14.04 -0.12 -23.29
CA SER A 76 13.54 -1.47 -23.60
C SER A 76 12.06 -1.67 -23.26
N ASN A 77 11.28 -2.16 -24.22
CA ASN A 77 9.89 -2.61 -24.07
C ASN A 77 9.70 -3.84 -23.15
N LYS A 78 10.76 -4.32 -22.48
CA LYS A 78 10.68 -5.45 -21.54
C LYS A 78 10.28 -4.93 -20.16
N LYS A 79 9.14 -5.42 -19.64
CA LYS A 79 8.70 -5.19 -18.26
C LYS A 79 9.82 -5.57 -17.29
N THR A 80 10.25 -4.64 -16.44
CA THR A 80 11.26 -4.95 -15.41
C THR A 80 10.70 -5.88 -14.34
N LYS A 81 11.60 -6.68 -13.77
CA LYS A 81 11.28 -7.54 -12.63
C LYS A 81 10.99 -6.67 -11.41
N LEU A 82 10.04 -7.10 -10.58
CA LEU A 82 9.77 -6.47 -9.28
C LEU A 82 11.03 -6.52 -8.40
N LYS A 83 11.35 -5.39 -7.78
CA LYS A 83 12.40 -5.31 -6.75
C LYS A 83 12.00 -6.14 -5.52
N PRO A 84 12.97 -6.62 -4.71
CA PRO A 84 12.68 -7.46 -3.55
C PRO A 84 11.65 -6.84 -2.59
N TYR A 85 11.76 -5.55 -2.27
CA TYR A 85 10.79 -4.87 -1.39
C TYR A 85 9.36 -4.87 -1.98
N GLN A 86 9.23 -4.69 -3.30
CA GLN A 86 7.93 -4.72 -3.98
C GLN A 86 7.29 -6.10 -3.86
N LYS A 87 8.09 -7.16 -3.98
CA LYS A 87 7.63 -8.54 -3.75
C LYS A 87 7.23 -8.74 -2.29
N GLY A 88 8.03 -8.24 -1.35
CA GLY A 88 7.74 -8.31 0.09
C GLY A 88 6.37 -7.74 0.43
N ILE A 89 6.08 -6.52 -0.02
CA ILE A 89 4.78 -5.85 0.20
C ILE A 89 3.62 -6.68 -0.37
N ILE A 90 3.77 -7.20 -1.59
CA ILE A 90 2.72 -8.00 -2.23
C ILE A 90 2.47 -9.30 -1.46
N ILE A 91 3.55 -9.99 -1.06
CA ILE A 91 3.47 -11.26 -0.33
C ILE A 91 2.84 -11.04 1.04
N SER A 92 3.35 -10.10 1.83
CA SER A 92 2.85 -9.83 3.19
C SER A 92 1.37 -9.47 3.19
N SER A 93 0.93 -8.65 2.23
CA SER A 93 -0.47 -8.23 2.12
C SER A 93 -1.39 -9.41 1.77
N LYS A 94 -0.97 -10.31 0.86
CA LYS A 94 -1.73 -11.52 0.52
C LYS A 94 -1.79 -12.49 1.70
N TYR A 95 -0.67 -12.70 2.38
CA TYR A 95 -0.59 -13.62 3.50
C TYR A 95 -1.47 -13.18 4.66
N LEU A 96 -1.55 -11.89 4.97
CA LEU A 96 -2.46 -11.39 6.01
C LEU A 96 -3.92 -11.72 5.70
N MET A 97 -4.36 -11.49 4.45
CA MET A 97 -5.73 -11.80 4.02
C MET A 97 -6.04 -13.31 4.08
N ASN A 98 -5.11 -14.14 3.60
CA ASN A 98 -5.27 -15.59 3.60
C ASN A 98 -5.26 -16.14 5.04
N LEU A 99 -4.32 -15.70 5.87
CA LEU A 99 -4.22 -16.11 7.26
C LEU A 99 -5.50 -15.79 8.04
N HIS A 100 -6.08 -14.61 7.84
CA HIS A 100 -7.38 -14.29 8.43
C HIS A 100 -8.45 -15.27 7.95
N GLY A 101 -8.54 -15.54 6.64
CA GLY A 101 -9.48 -16.51 6.08
C GLY A 101 -9.34 -17.90 6.71
N ASP A 102 -8.11 -18.40 6.81
CA ASP A 102 -7.79 -19.70 7.41
C ASP A 102 -8.22 -19.75 8.89
N LEU A 103 -7.90 -18.71 9.67
CA LEU A 103 -8.26 -18.62 11.08
C LEU A 103 -9.78 -18.49 11.32
N THR A 104 -10.50 -17.83 10.43
CA THR A 104 -11.96 -17.70 10.55
C THR A 104 -12.73 -18.90 10.01
N SER A 105 -12.15 -19.67 9.08
CA SER A 105 -12.79 -20.87 8.52
C SER A 105 -12.63 -22.11 9.40
N GLN A 106 -11.75 -22.04 10.41
CA GLN A 106 -11.53 -23.08 11.41
C GLN A 106 -12.39 -22.91 12.68
N ASN A 107 -13.21 -21.86 12.75
CA ASN A 107 -14.21 -21.63 13.79
C ASN A 107 -15.62 -21.77 13.20
#